data_AF-A0A8T4LE64-F1
#
_entry.id   AF-A0A8T4LE64-F1
#
_cell.length_a   1.000
_cell.length_b   1.000
_cell.length_c   1.000
_cell.angle_alpha   90.00
_cell.angle_beta   90.00
_cell.angle_gamma   90.00
#
_symmetry.space_group_name_H-M   'P 1'
#
loop_
_entity.id
_entity.type
_entity.pdbx_description
1 polymer ?
#
loop_
_entity_poly.entity_id
_entity_poly.type
_entity_poly.pdbx_seq_one_letter_code
_entity_poly.pdbx_strand_id
1 'polypeptide(L)'
;MAKLKVNALTKSTIGTAAILAVAVLAVSLFANVGTGAYISKVQLCKDSDGGLNTNIAGTCSGTGGTFTDKCSSTDTEVIEYSCLNTRECTVKALECGSGKTCVNGACV
;
A
#
# COMPACT_ATOMS: atom_id res chain seq x y z
N MET A 1 26.50 8.76 63.38
CA MET A 1 26.71 7.42 62.78
C MET A 1 25.37 6.70 62.68
N ALA A 2 25.25 5.81 61.70
CA ALA A 2 24.12 4.90 61.40
C ALA A 2 22.97 5.46 60.54
N LYS A 3 22.88 4.84 59.35
CA LYS A 3 21.87 4.89 58.30
C LYS A 3 20.53 4.34 58.81
N LEU A 4 19.40 4.79 58.24
CA LEU A 4 18.39 3.84 57.79
C LEU A 4 17.78 4.30 56.47
N LYS A 5 17.55 3.32 55.61
CA LYS A 5 17.29 3.41 54.18
C LYS A 5 15.90 2.79 53.95
N VAL A 6 15.15 3.40 53.02
CA VAL A 6 14.08 2.81 52.17
C VAL A 6 12.95 1.99 52.82
N ASN A 7 11.70 2.34 52.51
CA ASN A 7 10.95 1.61 51.47
C ASN A 7 9.55 2.17 51.22
N ALA A 8 9.18 2.17 49.94
CA ALA A 8 7.86 2.48 49.44
C ALA A 8 6.83 1.41 49.86
N LEU A 9 5.63 1.85 50.24
CA LEU A 9 4.39 1.07 50.17
C LEU A 9 3.31 2.04 49.67
N THR A 10 3.03 2.07 48.37
CA THR A 10 1.98 1.30 47.67
C THR A 10 0.55 1.51 48.18
N LYS A 11 -0.29 1.88 47.20
CA LYS A 11 -1.75 1.70 47.10
C LYS A 11 -2.67 2.60 47.93
N SER A 12 -3.13 3.64 47.21
CA SER A 12 -4.54 3.89 46.86
C SER A 12 -5.59 3.44 47.88
N THR A 13 -6.24 4.41 48.50
CA THR A 13 -7.60 4.25 49.03
C THR A 13 -8.39 5.47 48.60
N ILE A 14 -9.33 5.25 47.69
CA ILE A 14 -10.27 6.26 47.20
C ILE A 14 -11.23 6.55 48.36
N GLY A 15 -11.02 7.68 49.02
CA GLY A 15 -11.89 8.23 50.05
C GLY A 15 -12.69 9.39 49.47
N THR A 16 -14.00 9.24 49.49
CA THR A 16 -15.03 10.12 48.97
C THR A 16 -15.00 11.56 49.52
N ALA A 17 -15.31 12.51 48.63
CA ALA A 17 -15.87 13.84 48.88
C ALA A 17 -14.93 15.00 49.29
N ALA A 18 -14.42 15.73 48.29
CA ALA A 18 -14.45 17.20 48.26
C ALA A 18 -14.06 17.69 46.84
N ILE A 19 -15.02 18.31 46.15
CA ILE A 19 -14.80 18.98 44.86
C ILE A 19 -14.14 20.32 45.18
N LEU A 20 -12.90 20.53 44.75
CA LEU A 20 -12.30 21.85 44.59
C LEU A 20 -11.76 21.93 43.17
N ALA A 21 -12.51 22.63 42.33
CA ALA A 21 -12.13 22.94 40.97
C ALA A 21 -10.83 23.76 40.99
N VAL A 22 -9.69 23.10 40.78
CA VAL A 22 -8.49 23.77 40.28
C VAL A 22 -8.38 23.41 38.81
N ALA A 23 -8.70 24.43 38.03
CA ALA A 23 -8.48 24.57 36.61
C ALA A 23 -7.38 23.66 36.05
N VAL A 24 -7.79 22.82 35.10
CA VAL A 24 -7.13 22.63 33.79
C VAL A 24 -5.68 23.13 33.76
N LEU A 25 -4.74 22.29 34.16
CA LEU A 25 -3.33 22.48 33.82
C LEU A 25 -2.81 21.20 33.21
N ALA A 26 -2.68 21.27 31.89
CA ALA A 26 -1.98 20.34 31.02
C ALA A 26 -2.54 18.91 31.01
N VAL A 27 -3.74 18.76 30.45
CA VAL A 27 -3.89 17.70 29.46
C VAL A 27 -2.91 18.05 28.33
N SER A 28 -1.66 17.63 28.48
CA SER A 28 -0.67 17.62 27.42
C SER A 28 -1.02 16.50 26.43
N LEU A 29 -2.24 16.53 25.89
CA LEU A 29 -2.57 15.93 24.61
C LEU A 29 -2.49 17.04 23.55
N PHE A 30 -1.28 17.55 23.34
CA PHE A 30 -0.87 17.78 21.97
C PHE A 30 -0.23 16.47 21.51
N ALA A 31 -1.05 15.43 21.33
CA ALA A 31 -0.70 14.45 20.33
C ALA A 31 -0.61 15.27 19.05
N ASN A 32 0.62 15.48 18.57
CA ASN A 32 0.93 16.14 17.31
C ASN A 32 -0.18 15.81 16.32
N VAL A 33 -1.05 16.79 16.04
CA VAL A 33 -1.87 16.73 14.85
C VAL A 33 -0.85 16.94 13.75
N GLY A 34 -0.23 15.84 13.34
CA GLY A 34 0.56 15.80 12.14
C GLY A 34 -0.39 16.27 11.07
N THR A 35 -0.23 17.52 10.65
CA THR A 35 -0.63 18.00 9.35
C THR A 35 0.24 17.26 8.33
N GLY A 36 0.11 15.93 8.30
CA GLY A 36 0.42 15.15 7.14
C GLY A 36 -0.60 15.62 6.12
N ALA A 37 -0.19 16.62 5.33
CA ALA A 37 -0.79 16.85 4.04
C ALA A 37 -1.01 15.46 3.45
N TYR A 38 -2.26 15.10 3.20
CA TYR A 38 -2.60 13.95 2.39
C TYR A 38 -1.99 14.24 1.02
N ILE A 39 -0.70 13.91 0.85
CA ILE A 39 -0.13 13.63 -0.44
C ILE A 39 -0.93 12.42 -0.84
N SER A 40 -2.08 12.67 -1.49
CA SER A 40 -2.91 11.67 -2.12
C SER A 40 -1.92 10.80 -2.85
N LYS A 41 -1.66 9.60 -2.31
CA LYS A 41 -0.66 8.70 -2.84
C LYS A 41 -1.09 8.55 -4.28
N VAL A 42 -0.34 9.18 -5.19
CA VAL A 42 -0.67 9.13 -6.60
C VAL A 42 -0.63 7.64 -6.91
N GLN A 43 -1.80 7.04 -7.07
CA GLN A 43 -1.88 5.63 -7.34
C GLN A 43 -1.40 5.48 -8.77
N LEU A 44 -0.10 5.26 -8.87
CA LEU A 44 0.53 4.87 -10.11
C LEU A 44 0.00 3.50 -10.48
N CYS A 45 -0.12 3.30 -11.77
CA CYS A 45 -0.38 1.99 -12.27
C CYS A 45 0.79 1.06 -11.91
N LYS A 46 0.46 -0.18 -11.57
CA LYS A 46 1.43 -1.24 -11.29
C LYS A 46 1.29 -2.30 -12.38
N ASP A 47 2.43 -2.74 -12.87
CA ASP A 47 2.54 -3.83 -13.83
C ASP A 47 3.37 -4.96 -13.22
N SER A 48 2.97 -6.23 -13.41
CA SER A 48 3.57 -7.35 -12.66
C SER A 48 4.75 -8.02 -13.35
N ASP A 49 4.93 -7.80 -14.66
CA ASP A 49 5.98 -8.39 -15.49
C ASP A 49 6.97 -7.34 -16.05
N GLY A 50 6.72 -6.07 -15.78
CA GLY A 50 7.67 -4.98 -15.97
C GLY A 50 7.55 -4.24 -17.31
N GLY A 51 6.37 -4.18 -17.91
CA GLY A 51 6.10 -3.37 -19.09
C GLY A 51 5.50 -4.20 -20.21
N LEU A 52 6.10 -4.14 -21.40
CA LEU A 52 5.63 -4.91 -22.56
C LEU A 52 6.40 -6.24 -22.65
N ASN A 53 6.18 -7.16 -21.72
CA ASN A 53 6.90 -8.41 -21.59
C ASN A 53 6.08 -9.63 -22.05
N THR A 54 6.11 -9.89 -23.35
CA THR A 54 5.35 -11.00 -23.96
C THR A 54 5.73 -12.42 -23.49
N ASN A 55 6.83 -12.61 -22.75
CA ASN A 55 7.26 -13.95 -22.32
C ASN A 55 6.75 -14.33 -20.92
N ILE A 56 6.09 -13.41 -20.21
CA ILE A 56 5.56 -13.63 -18.86
C ILE A 56 4.13 -13.12 -18.85
N ALA A 57 3.17 -13.94 -18.41
CA ALA A 57 1.80 -13.47 -18.27
C ALA A 57 1.73 -12.48 -17.09
N GLY A 58 1.43 -11.22 -17.40
CA GLY A 58 1.34 -10.11 -16.49
C GLY A 58 -0.08 -9.71 -16.13
N THR A 59 -0.16 -8.74 -15.23
CA THR A 59 -1.39 -8.09 -14.79
C THR A 59 -1.10 -6.64 -14.46
N CYS A 60 -1.77 -5.76 -15.19
CA CYS A 60 -1.72 -4.33 -15.01
C CYS A 60 -2.88 -3.86 -14.14
N SER A 61 -2.57 -3.11 -13.07
CA SER A 61 -3.53 -2.52 -12.15
C SER A 61 -3.37 -1.00 -12.10
N GLY A 62 -4.36 -0.27 -12.61
CA GLY A 62 -4.39 1.20 -12.64
C GLY A 62 -5.73 1.77 -12.21
N THR A 63 -5.94 3.07 -12.44
CA THR A 63 -7.20 3.77 -12.09
C THR A 63 -8.42 3.27 -12.86
N GLY A 64 -8.21 2.72 -14.07
CA GLY A 64 -9.26 2.15 -14.91
C GLY A 64 -9.63 0.70 -14.59
N GLY A 65 -8.95 0.06 -13.63
CA GLY A 65 -9.19 -1.33 -13.25
C GLY A 65 -7.94 -2.20 -13.29
N THR A 66 -8.17 -3.52 -13.27
CA THR A 66 -7.13 -4.54 -13.37
C THR A 66 -7.36 -5.37 -14.63
N PHE A 67 -6.30 -5.55 -15.42
CA PHE A 67 -6.33 -6.25 -16.70
C PHE A 67 -5.17 -7.25 -16.73
N THR A 68 -5.45 -8.46 -17.18
CA THR A 68 -4.48 -9.56 -17.28
C THR A 68 -4.19 -9.82 -18.75
N ASP A 69 -2.94 -10.13 -19.06
CA ASP A 69 -2.54 -10.45 -20.42
C ASP A 69 -3.22 -11.72 -20.90
N LYS A 70 -3.49 -11.75 -22.19
CA LYS A 70 -4.24 -12.84 -22.79
C LYS A 70 -3.82 -13.06 -24.23
N CYS A 71 -4.06 -14.26 -24.73
CA CYS A 71 -3.84 -14.54 -26.14
C CYS A 71 -4.90 -13.84 -26.99
N SER A 72 -4.47 -13.37 -28.17
CA SER A 72 -5.40 -12.97 -29.20
C SER A 72 -6.17 -14.19 -29.73
N SER A 73 -7.16 -13.98 -30.59
CA SER A 73 -7.93 -15.07 -31.19
C SER A 73 -7.11 -15.98 -32.13
N THR A 74 -5.91 -15.55 -32.55
CA THR A 74 -5.04 -16.33 -33.43
C THR A 74 -3.97 -17.11 -32.67
N ASP A 75 -3.86 -16.90 -31.35
CA ASP A 75 -2.78 -17.41 -30.49
C ASP A 75 -1.36 -17.08 -30.99
N THR A 76 -1.18 -16.21 -31.98
CA THR A 76 0.15 -15.76 -32.43
C THR A 76 0.60 -14.46 -31.75
N GLU A 77 -0.33 -13.80 -31.07
CA GLU A 77 -0.10 -12.52 -30.40
C GLU A 77 -0.55 -12.58 -28.94
N VAL A 78 0.15 -11.82 -28.09
CA VAL A 78 -0.29 -11.47 -26.74
C VAL A 78 -0.98 -10.12 -26.78
N ILE A 79 -2.19 -10.06 -26.23
CA ILE A 79 -2.86 -8.82 -25.85
C ILE A 79 -2.29 -8.41 -24.49
N GLU A 80 -1.30 -7.53 -24.56
CA GLU A 80 -0.50 -7.03 -23.46
C GLU A 80 -1.14 -5.81 -22.82
N TYR A 81 -1.35 -5.84 -21.51
CA TYR A 81 -1.77 -4.71 -20.69
C TYR A 81 -0.61 -4.28 -19.81
N SER A 82 -0.16 -3.04 -19.97
CA SER A 82 1.00 -2.53 -19.24
C SER A 82 0.89 -1.05 -18.91
N CYS A 83 1.78 -0.59 -18.04
CA CYS A 83 1.91 0.82 -17.72
C CYS A 83 3.32 1.20 -17.29
N LEU A 84 3.79 2.35 -17.79
CA LEU A 84 5.09 2.92 -17.43
C LEU A 84 4.91 4.37 -17.02
N ASN A 85 5.03 4.64 -15.72
CA ASN A 85 4.89 5.99 -15.15
C ASN A 85 3.54 6.66 -15.43
N THR A 86 2.51 5.89 -15.76
CA THR A 86 1.12 6.36 -15.95
C THR A 86 0.23 5.90 -14.79
N ARG A 87 -1.00 6.42 -14.75
CA ARG A 87 -2.04 5.96 -13.82
C ARG A 87 -2.95 4.88 -14.41
N GLU A 88 -2.96 4.77 -15.74
CA GLU A 88 -3.84 3.90 -16.49
C GLU A 88 -3.05 2.82 -17.22
N CYS A 89 -3.68 1.65 -17.33
CA CYS A 89 -3.22 0.57 -18.17
C CYS A 89 -3.43 0.91 -19.64
N THR A 90 -2.43 0.60 -20.44
CA THR A 90 -2.48 0.69 -21.91
C THR A 90 -2.46 -0.71 -22.49
N VAL A 91 -3.05 -0.90 -23.67
CA VAL A 91 -3.13 -2.20 -24.34
C VAL A 91 -2.37 -2.20 -25.66
N LYS A 92 -1.66 -3.29 -25.95
CA LYS A 92 -1.02 -3.54 -27.25
C LYS A 92 -1.17 -5.01 -27.64
N ALA A 93 -1.34 -5.28 -28.93
CA ALA A 93 -1.15 -6.62 -29.48
C ALA A 93 0.31 -6.77 -29.89
N LEU A 94 0.99 -7.81 -29.40
CA LEU A 94 2.41 -8.06 -29.64
C LEU A 94 2.60 -9.50 -30.14
N GLU A 95 3.22 -9.62 -31.32
CA GLU A 95 3.55 -10.91 -31.94
C GLU A 95 4.55 -11.73 -31.09
N CYS A 96 4.30 -13.03 -30.95
CA CYS A 96 5.20 -13.94 -30.25
C CYS A 96 6.51 -14.23 -31.00
N GLY A 97 6.53 -13.97 -32.32
CA GLY A 97 7.66 -14.25 -33.18
C GLY A 97 7.71 -15.70 -33.67
N SER A 98 8.68 -16.00 -34.53
CA SER A 98 8.73 -17.28 -35.26
C SER A 98 8.87 -18.49 -34.33
N GLY A 99 8.00 -19.48 -34.52
CA GLY A 99 8.04 -20.75 -33.81
C GLY A 99 7.50 -20.71 -32.39
N LYS A 100 6.96 -19.58 -31.93
CA LYS A 100 6.30 -19.42 -30.64
C LYS A 100 4.79 -19.26 -30.82
N THR A 101 4.05 -19.64 -29.78
CA THR A 101 2.61 -19.43 -29.70
C THR A 101 2.27 -18.83 -28.35
N CYS A 102 1.22 -18.02 -28.29
CA CYS A 102 0.67 -17.55 -27.03
C CYS A 102 -0.06 -18.70 -26.34
N VAL A 103 0.25 -18.90 -25.07
CA VAL A 103 -0.45 -19.83 -24.17
C VAL A 103 -0.62 -19.13 -22.83
N ASN A 104 -1.87 -19.02 -22.35
CA ASN A 104 -2.21 -18.40 -21.07
C ASN A 104 -1.66 -16.97 -20.90
N GLY A 105 -1.64 -16.17 -21.98
CA GLY A 105 -1.18 -14.79 -21.94
C GLY A 105 0.34 -14.60 -22.03
N ALA A 106 1.09 -15.64 -22.40
CA ALA A 106 2.54 -15.54 -22.61
C ALA A 106 2.98 -16.33 -23.85
N CYS A 107 4.02 -15.85 -24.53
CA CYS A 107 4.66 -16.53 -25.64
C CYS A 107 5.60 -17.63 -25.17
N VAL A 108 5.37 -18.86 -25.63
CA VAL A 108 6.15 -20.05 -25.32
C VAL A 108 6.76 -20.69 -26.56
#